data_AF-A0A3A4K2A5-F1
#
_entry.id   AF-A0A3A4K2A5-F1
#
_cell.length_a   1.000
_cell.length_b   1.000
_cell.length_c   1.000
_cell.angle_alpha   90.00
_cell.angle_beta   90.00
_cell.angle_gamma   90.00
#
_symmetry.space_group_name_H-M   'P 1'
#
loop_
_entity.id
_entity.type
_entity.pdbx_description
1 polymer ?
#
loop_
_entity_poly.entity_id
_entity_poly.type
_entity_poly.pdbx_seq_one_letter_code
_entity_poly.pdbx_strand_id
1 'polypeptide(L)'
;MRTQRLWRFPVLIGLAGMIFLGLQCNETGEESGDEPDGDAPADGDVPADGDQSADECAGACTAGAFSYCIGASLCECALGQWTAIHCGLACTRQGLASEGCGRALNGVAECSCQTSTPSDGDEPGDGDVPTDGDAPTDGDAPTDGDTPSDGDAPTDGDLPTDGDTPACDENDFLAAASTAEKSESSSGDDYWVYNARSGDATPLDVLAVEIYTGDYGGPTAPGVYPLGAKETDYADCGLCLLIRQGCEAGECEHAYMPKAGGSIAISAISDAEGQAFAGAIENVVLREVTINSETFATRTVPGGKTWCLPRFEFSATAWGPGYVELEPPEGLSCEYPDAPYYFIGPEPGEESPKPGVVPPMGWPGAYVGAEQTGFNLAEYRCAHPEVKTLFIIATAGWCSACADFMRTRFCNEDGLLNQLHALNAEAVFVVGDGTIQGRAATNEYANQYAEQYKCPGGVRLADVDNTAGRRVIWESRMFNSIPWAAALRLSDMKLVAEQSEDYYLDFLGIARDNNE
;
A
#
# COMPACT_ATOMS: atom_id res chain seq x y z
N MET A 1 13.56 15.99 -61.37
CA MET A 1 12.24 16.63 -61.25
C MET A 1 11.74 16.31 -59.84
N ARG A 2 11.82 17.27 -58.91
CA ARG A 2 10.69 17.99 -58.27
C ARG A 2 9.69 17.04 -57.57
N THR A 3 9.35 17.14 -56.27
CA THR A 3 9.57 18.19 -55.25
C THR A 3 9.16 17.65 -53.87
N GLN A 4 9.92 18.02 -52.82
CA GLN A 4 9.56 17.96 -51.40
C GLN A 4 8.84 19.25 -50.96
N ARG A 5 8.03 19.18 -49.89
CA ARG A 5 7.80 20.21 -48.83
C ARG A 5 7.32 19.45 -47.56
N LEU A 6 7.95 19.44 -46.38
CA LEU A 6 8.22 20.50 -45.37
C LEU A 6 6.92 21.22 -44.94
N TRP A 7 6.66 21.45 -43.64
CA TRP A 7 7.26 22.52 -42.85
C TRP A 7 7.20 22.31 -41.31
N ARG A 8 8.16 22.96 -40.62
CA ARG A 8 8.45 23.00 -39.17
C ARG A 8 7.77 24.19 -38.45
N PHE A 9 7.72 24.08 -37.12
CA PHE A 9 7.50 25.09 -36.05
C PHE A 9 8.19 26.46 -36.23
N PRO A 10 7.74 27.50 -35.47
CA PRO A 10 8.61 28.02 -34.41
C PRO A 10 7.93 28.50 -33.11
N VAL A 11 8.76 28.63 -32.08
CA VAL A 11 8.61 29.24 -30.75
C VAL A 11 8.63 30.78 -30.84
N LEU A 12 7.95 31.51 -29.93
CA LEU A 12 8.32 32.88 -29.53
C LEU A 12 7.76 33.29 -28.14
N ILE A 13 8.62 34.01 -27.41
CA ILE A 13 8.56 34.54 -26.03
C ILE A 13 7.99 35.98 -26.03
N GLY A 14 7.32 36.44 -24.96
CA GLY A 14 7.26 37.89 -24.62
C GLY A 14 6.11 38.44 -23.76
N LEU A 15 6.37 38.57 -22.44
CA LEU A 15 6.05 39.65 -21.46
C LEU A 15 4.79 40.57 -21.48
N ALA A 16 4.29 40.77 -20.23
CA ALA A 16 3.81 41.99 -19.56
C ALA A 16 2.29 42.29 -19.46
N GLY A 17 1.81 42.49 -18.22
CA GLY A 17 0.55 43.19 -17.92
C GLY A 17 -0.03 42.95 -16.51
N MET A 18 0.53 43.59 -15.48
CA MET A 18 -0.11 43.79 -14.17
C MET A 18 -1.37 44.68 -14.31
N ILE A 19 -2.48 44.29 -13.69
CA ILE A 19 -3.53 45.22 -13.23
C ILE A 19 -3.96 44.81 -11.82
N PHE A 20 -3.64 45.70 -10.87
CA PHE A 20 -4.16 45.74 -9.51
C PHE A 20 -5.65 46.07 -9.51
N LEU A 21 -6.44 45.31 -8.75
CA LEU A 21 -7.73 45.77 -8.21
C LEU A 21 -7.77 45.38 -6.75
N GLY A 22 -7.58 46.39 -5.90
CA GLY A 22 -7.71 46.26 -4.45
C GLY A 22 -9.18 46.11 -4.06
N LEU A 23 -9.43 45.23 -3.08
CA LEU A 23 -10.60 45.34 -2.22
C LEU A 23 -10.12 45.74 -0.83
N GLN A 24 -10.66 46.86 -0.36
CA GLN A 24 -10.51 47.39 0.98
C GLN A 24 -11.15 46.45 2.01
N CYS A 25 -10.41 46.19 3.10
CA CYS A 25 -10.94 45.67 4.35
C CYS A 25 -11.70 46.80 5.07
N ASN A 26 -12.90 46.50 5.57
CA ASN A 26 -13.65 47.36 6.46
C ASN A 26 -13.59 46.76 7.86
N GLU A 27 -12.96 47.49 8.77
CA GLU A 27 -12.97 47.23 10.21
C GLU A 27 -14.27 47.76 10.83
N THR A 28 -14.90 46.98 11.68
CA THR A 28 -15.70 47.50 12.80
C THR A 28 -15.49 46.57 13.99
N GLY A 29 -14.75 47.04 14.98
CA GLY A 29 -14.69 46.44 16.30
C GLY A 29 -15.83 46.91 17.20
N GLU A 30 -16.14 46.11 18.21
CA GLU A 30 -16.80 46.54 19.45
C GLU A 30 -16.28 45.69 20.61
N GLU A 31 -15.80 46.38 21.65
CA GLU A 31 -15.30 45.86 22.93
C GLU A 31 -16.45 45.48 23.89
N SER A 32 -16.25 44.43 24.66
CA SER A 32 -16.64 44.26 26.09
C SER A 32 -16.06 42.90 26.52
N GLY A 33 -15.24 42.74 27.57
CA GLY A 33 -15.19 43.43 28.85
C GLY A 33 -15.98 42.60 29.86
N ASP A 34 -15.33 41.63 30.52
CA ASP A 34 -15.57 41.20 31.92
C ASP A 34 -14.70 39.96 32.27
N GLU A 35 -13.74 40.13 33.17
CA GLU A 35 -13.20 39.05 34.02
C GLU A 35 -14.27 38.64 35.03
N PRO A 36 -14.25 37.37 35.48
CA PRO A 36 -14.24 37.20 36.93
C PRO A 36 -13.34 36.03 37.44
N ASP A 37 -12.58 36.38 38.47
CA ASP A 37 -12.21 35.65 39.69
C ASP A 37 -12.07 34.11 39.71
N GLY A 38 -10.96 33.69 40.34
CA GLY A 38 -10.73 32.32 40.74
C GLY A 38 -11.46 31.96 42.05
N ASP A 39 -12.06 30.78 42.04
CA ASP A 39 -12.21 29.91 43.21
C ASP A 39 -12.17 28.45 42.72
N ALA A 40 -11.34 27.64 43.39
CA ALA A 40 -11.16 26.20 43.17
C ALA A 40 -11.99 25.39 44.22
N PRO A 41 -12.02 24.05 44.21
CA PRO A 41 -13.23 23.27 43.98
C PRO A 41 -13.70 22.43 45.19
N ALA A 42 -14.89 21.85 45.08
CA ALA A 42 -15.35 20.68 45.81
C ALA A 42 -15.99 19.75 44.77
N ASP A 43 -15.80 18.44 44.72
CA ASP A 43 -15.12 17.48 45.58
C ASP A 43 -15.20 16.12 44.82
N GLY A 44 -14.08 15.40 44.71
CA GLY A 44 -14.08 14.05 44.13
C GLY A 44 -12.76 13.53 43.57
N ASP A 45 -11.64 13.73 44.27
CA ASP A 45 -10.34 13.06 44.01
C ASP A 45 -10.50 11.52 43.96
N VAL A 46 -9.67 10.74 43.26
CA VAL A 46 -8.27 10.34 43.59
C VAL A 46 -7.57 9.74 42.33
N PRO A 47 -6.22 9.73 42.20
CA PRO A 47 -5.18 10.68 42.59
C PRO A 47 -4.28 11.12 41.41
N ALA A 48 -3.56 12.23 41.63
CA ALA A 48 -2.24 12.43 41.06
C ALA A 48 -1.20 11.67 41.91
N ASP A 49 -0.75 10.52 41.44
CA ASP A 49 0.63 10.08 41.63
C ASP A 49 1.39 10.30 40.31
N GLY A 50 2.41 11.15 40.39
CA GLY A 50 3.30 11.40 39.26
C GLY A 50 4.11 10.15 38.96
N ASP A 51 3.79 9.51 37.83
CA ASP A 51 4.70 8.75 36.98
C ASP A 51 4.14 8.61 35.55
N GLN A 52 3.66 9.71 34.97
CA GLN A 52 3.43 9.76 33.52
C GLN A 52 4.59 10.52 32.92
N SER A 53 5.49 9.78 32.28
CA SER A 53 6.58 10.30 31.47
C SER A 53 6.04 11.40 30.55
N ALA A 54 6.71 12.55 30.57
CA ALA A 54 6.37 13.75 29.80
C ALA A 54 6.60 13.60 28.28
N ASP A 55 6.36 12.41 27.72
CA ASP A 55 6.71 12.02 26.35
C ASP A 55 5.53 11.43 25.54
N GLU A 56 4.32 11.34 26.11
CA GLU A 56 3.17 10.73 25.43
C GLU A 56 2.09 11.74 25.06
N CYS A 57 1.62 11.69 23.80
CA CYS A 57 0.53 12.51 23.31
C CYS A 57 -0.80 12.05 23.91
N ALA A 58 -1.37 12.84 24.82
CA ALA A 58 -2.59 12.53 25.56
C ALA A 58 -3.79 13.43 25.16
N GLY A 59 -5.00 12.96 25.48
CA GLY A 59 -6.27 13.68 25.26
C GLY A 59 -7.14 13.10 24.15
N ALA A 60 -8.34 13.66 23.95
CA ALA A 60 -9.25 13.20 22.90
C ALA A 60 -8.84 13.75 21.52
N CYS A 61 -8.48 12.87 20.59
CA CYS A 61 -8.25 13.22 19.20
C CYS A 61 -9.59 13.16 18.44
N THR A 62 -10.24 14.31 18.29
CA THR A 62 -11.52 14.46 17.57
C THR A 62 -11.36 15.38 16.37
N ALA A 63 -12.29 15.34 15.42
CA ALA A 63 -12.30 16.27 14.29
C ALA A 63 -12.25 17.73 14.80
N GLY A 64 -11.16 18.44 14.49
CA GLY A 64 -10.90 19.82 14.96
C GLY A 64 -9.88 19.96 16.11
N ALA A 65 -9.30 18.87 16.61
CA ALA A 65 -8.18 18.96 17.55
C ALA A 65 -6.93 19.51 16.85
N PHE A 66 -6.29 20.52 17.46
CA PHE A 66 -5.08 21.16 16.93
C PHE A 66 -3.83 20.45 17.45
N SER A 67 -2.77 20.45 16.66
CA SER A 67 -1.46 19.95 17.06
C SER A 67 -0.89 20.76 18.25
N TYR A 68 -0.14 20.10 19.12
CA TYR A 68 0.51 20.73 20.27
C TYR A 68 1.89 20.12 20.57
N CYS A 69 2.73 20.84 21.30
CA CYS A 69 4.08 20.39 21.62
C CYS A 69 4.13 19.64 22.96
N ILE A 70 4.90 18.56 23.01
CA ILE A 70 5.33 17.88 24.22
C ILE A 70 6.86 17.77 24.17
N GLY A 71 7.55 18.52 25.03
CA GLY A 71 9.02 18.60 24.99
C GLY A 71 9.53 19.02 23.62
N ALA A 72 10.40 18.21 23.02
CA ALA A 72 10.94 18.41 21.67
C ALA A 72 10.12 17.72 20.56
N SER A 73 8.95 17.18 20.89
CA SER A 73 8.09 16.42 19.98
C SER A 73 6.79 17.15 19.70
N LEU A 74 6.25 16.95 18.49
CA LEU A 74 4.97 17.45 18.04
C LEU A 74 3.92 16.34 18.14
N CYS A 75 2.79 16.63 18.77
CA CYS A 75 1.64 15.75 18.81
C CYS A 75 0.64 16.15 17.73
N GLU A 76 0.39 15.26 16.78
CA GLU A 76 -0.55 15.46 15.69
C GLU A 76 -1.73 14.49 15.83
N CYS A 77 -2.95 15.02 15.71
CA CYS A 77 -4.18 14.23 15.76
C CYS A 77 -4.63 13.89 14.34
N ALA A 78 -4.57 12.61 13.98
CA ALA A 78 -5.02 12.10 12.69
C ALA A 78 -5.86 10.84 12.89
N LEU A 79 -6.99 10.73 12.18
CA LEU A 79 -7.88 9.56 12.21
C LEU A 79 -8.36 9.13 13.62
N GLY A 80 -8.46 10.08 14.56
CA GLY A 80 -8.89 9.80 15.92
C GLY A 80 -7.78 9.31 16.86
N GLN A 81 -6.52 9.31 16.40
CA GLN A 81 -5.35 8.91 17.19
C GLN A 81 -4.30 10.03 17.25
N TRP A 82 -3.61 10.13 18.40
CA TRP A 82 -2.46 11.01 18.54
C TRP A 82 -1.17 10.31 18.12
N THR A 83 -0.38 10.99 17.31
CA THR A 83 0.95 10.53 16.90
C THR A 83 2.00 11.51 17.41
N ALA A 84 3.03 10.97 18.07
CA ALA A 84 4.20 11.75 18.49
C ALA A 84 5.24 11.80 17.36
N ILE A 85 5.58 13.01 16.94
CA ILE A 85 6.60 13.29 15.92
C ILE A 85 7.80 13.93 16.59
N HIS A 86 8.93 13.21 16.66
CA HIS A 86 10.17 13.78 17.18
C HIS A 86 10.76 14.80 16.20
N CYS A 87 10.76 16.08 16.58
CA CYS A 87 11.18 17.16 15.68
C CYS A 87 12.67 17.08 15.28
N GLY A 88 13.52 16.53 16.15
CA GLY A 88 14.91 16.22 15.82
C GLY A 88 15.03 15.36 14.56
N LEU A 89 14.31 14.24 14.54
CA LEU A 89 14.30 13.30 13.42
C LEU A 89 13.60 13.89 12.19
N ALA A 90 12.50 14.62 12.38
CA ALA A 90 11.77 15.25 11.29
C ALA A 90 12.63 16.28 10.53
N CYS A 91 13.42 17.09 11.24
CA CYS A 91 14.30 18.09 10.62
C CYS A 91 15.55 17.44 10.00
N THR A 92 16.14 16.42 10.63
CA THR A 92 17.32 15.73 10.06
C THR A 92 17.01 15.08 8.71
N ARG A 93 15.80 14.55 8.49
CA ARG A 93 15.37 14.02 7.18
C ARG A 93 15.34 15.09 6.07
N GLN A 94 15.21 16.36 6.44
CA GLN A 94 15.26 17.48 5.52
C GLN A 94 16.68 18.07 5.40
N GLY A 95 17.68 17.48 6.06
CA GLY A 95 19.03 18.03 6.15
C GLY A 95 19.12 19.29 7.00
N LEU A 96 18.16 19.50 7.92
CA LEU A 96 18.04 20.70 8.74
C LEU A 96 18.27 20.37 10.23
N ALA A 97 18.74 21.36 10.98
CA ALA A 97 18.86 21.24 12.43
C ALA A 97 17.51 21.55 13.08
N SER A 98 17.12 20.76 14.07
CA SER A 98 15.88 20.99 14.83
C SER A 98 16.12 21.92 16.00
N GLU A 99 15.21 22.86 16.20
CA GLU A 99 15.10 23.64 17.44
C GLU A 99 14.01 23.06 18.39
N GLY A 100 13.45 21.90 18.05
CA GLY A 100 12.34 21.28 18.75
C GLY A 100 10.96 21.66 18.20
N CYS A 101 9.92 21.39 18.98
CA CYS A 101 8.55 21.77 18.64
C CYS A 101 8.28 23.22 19.07
N GLY A 102 7.71 24.01 18.17
CA GLY A 102 7.39 25.42 18.40
C GLY A 102 6.03 25.81 17.82
N ARG A 103 5.59 27.06 18.06
CA ARG A 103 4.36 27.59 17.45
C ARG A 103 4.68 28.34 16.16
N ALA A 104 3.99 27.96 15.11
CA ALA A 104 3.98 28.65 13.82
C ALA A 104 3.27 30.02 13.91
N LEU A 105 3.47 30.89 12.92
CA LEU A 105 2.85 32.23 12.84
C LEU A 105 1.30 32.21 12.76
N ASN A 106 0.72 31.06 12.40
CA ASN A 106 -0.73 30.81 12.37
C ASN A 106 -1.25 30.12 13.67
N GLY A 107 -0.42 29.98 14.70
CA GLY A 107 -0.83 29.55 16.05
C GLY A 107 -0.93 28.03 16.27
N VAL A 108 -0.66 27.20 15.26
CA VAL A 108 -0.55 25.74 15.40
C VAL A 108 0.88 25.33 15.77
N ALA A 109 1.01 24.21 16.49
CA ALA A 109 2.32 23.66 16.80
C ALA A 109 2.91 22.95 15.58
N GLU A 110 4.20 23.15 15.34
CA GLU A 110 4.96 22.49 14.27
C GLU A 110 6.42 22.27 14.70
N CYS A 111 7.15 21.42 13.97
CA CYS A 111 8.58 21.24 14.17
C CYS A 111 9.36 22.41 13.56
N SER A 112 10.12 23.13 14.38
CA SER A 112 10.99 24.21 13.91
C SER A 112 12.29 23.64 13.37
N CYS A 113 12.48 23.75 12.05
CA CYS A 113 13.68 23.32 11.35
C CYS A 113 14.40 24.53 10.76
N GLN A 114 15.68 24.70 11.06
CA GLN A 114 16.50 25.77 10.50
C GLN A 114 17.62 25.22 9.61
N THR A 115 17.96 25.98 8.57
CA THR A 115 19.17 25.74 7.79
C THR A 115 20.38 26.11 8.66
N SER A 116 21.22 25.14 8.98
CA SER A 116 22.51 25.42 9.60
C SER A 116 23.36 26.16 8.57
N THR A 117 23.37 27.49 8.63
CA THR A 117 24.43 28.27 7.98
C THR A 117 25.73 27.97 8.74
N PRO A 118 26.81 27.56 8.05
CA PRO A 118 28.10 27.49 8.70
C PRO A 118 28.41 28.90 9.21
N SER A 119 28.62 29.06 10.52
CA SER A 119 29.32 30.23 11.01
C SER A 119 30.69 30.21 10.35
N ASP A 120 31.03 31.26 9.61
CA ASP A 120 32.37 31.50 9.10
C ASP A 120 33.36 31.36 10.26
N GLY A 121 34.03 30.21 10.29
CA GLY A 121 35.05 29.87 11.26
C GLY A 121 36.40 30.24 10.66
N ASP A 122 37.00 31.24 11.27
CA ASP A 122 38.24 31.90 10.91
C ASP A 122 39.38 30.99 10.41
N GLU A 123 40.11 31.53 9.44
CA GLU A 123 41.43 31.06 9.00
C GLU A 123 42.47 31.31 10.10
N PRO A 124 43.22 30.27 10.51
CA PRO A 124 44.66 30.45 10.74
C PRO A 124 45.42 29.24 10.17
N GLY A 125 46.64 29.32 9.64
CA GLY A 125 47.66 30.34 9.54
C GLY A 125 48.92 29.56 9.16
N ASP A 126 49.76 30.11 8.28
CA ASP A 126 50.98 29.48 7.77
C ASP A 126 51.86 28.87 8.88
N GLY A 127 52.36 27.66 8.65
CA GLY A 127 53.15 26.92 9.63
C GLY A 127 54.06 25.85 9.01
N ASP A 128 55.08 26.34 8.30
CA ASP A 128 56.44 25.82 8.15
C ASP A 128 56.78 24.50 7.41
N VAL A 129 57.82 24.66 6.60
CA VAL A 129 58.54 23.75 5.71
C VAL A 129 59.36 22.71 6.51
N PRO A 130 59.40 21.42 6.11
CA PRO A 130 60.35 20.47 6.68
C PRO A 130 61.75 20.73 6.12
N THR A 131 62.71 20.93 7.01
CA THR A 131 64.14 21.06 6.70
C THR A 131 64.77 19.66 6.55
N ASP A 132 65.58 19.50 5.51
CA ASP A 132 66.49 18.36 5.30
C ASP A 132 67.53 18.24 6.43
N GLY A 133 67.95 17.02 6.76
CA GLY A 133 69.07 16.78 7.67
C GLY A 133 69.44 15.31 7.87
N ASP A 134 70.25 14.80 6.95
CA ASP A 134 71.37 13.85 7.11
C ASP A 134 71.21 12.50 7.84
N ALA A 135 71.54 11.44 7.07
CA ALA A 135 72.19 10.21 7.55
C ALA A 135 73.69 10.26 7.15
N PRO A 136 74.60 9.35 7.59
CA PRO A 136 74.58 8.37 8.69
C PRO A 136 75.84 8.48 9.59
N THR A 137 75.98 7.63 10.62
CA THR A 137 77.31 7.18 11.09
C THR A 137 77.29 5.71 11.53
N ASP A 138 78.23 4.95 10.99
CA ASP A 138 78.59 3.59 11.37
C ASP A 138 79.28 3.53 12.75
N GLY A 139 79.09 2.43 13.48
CA GLY A 139 79.84 2.11 14.69
C GLY A 139 79.62 0.66 15.12
N ASP A 140 80.72 -0.10 15.15
CA ASP A 140 80.82 -1.56 15.18
C ASP A 140 80.38 -2.31 16.46
N ALA A 141 80.17 -3.61 16.21
CA ALA A 141 80.53 -4.80 17.00
C ALA A 141 79.46 -5.48 17.89
N PRO A 142 79.25 -6.81 17.71
CA PRO A 142 78.31 -7.60 18.50
C PRO A 142 78.97 -8.12 19.79
N THR A 143 78.17 -8.32 20.83
CA THR A 143 78.55 -9.13 21.98
C THR A 143 77.46 -10.16 22.26
N ASP A 144 77.88 -11.43 22.25
CA ASP A 144 77.12 -12.60 22.70
C ASP A 144 76.84 -12.52 24.21
N GLY A 145 75.69 -13.04 24.64
CA GLY A 145 75.36 -13.15 26.06
C GLY A 145 73.98 -13.75 26.34
N ASP A 146 73.87 -15.05 26.11
CA ASP A 146 73.08 -16.09 26.80
C ASP A 146 71.78 -15.80 27.59
N THR A 147 70.89 -16.78 27.40
CA THR A 147 69.80 -17.34 28.24
C THR A 147 68.40 -16.72 28.22
N PRO A 148 67.35 -17.54 27.94
CA PRO A 148 65.96 -17.13 27.99
C PRO A 148 65.44 -17.16 29.43
N SER A 149 64.79 -16.09 29.87
CA SER A 149 64.00 -16.08 31.09
C SER A 149 62.56 -16.46 30.76
N ASP A 150 62.01 -17.28 31.65
CA ASP A 150 60.70 -17.94 31.58
C ASP A 150 59.52 -17.00 31.41
N GLY A 151 58.48 -17.55 30.78
CA GLY A 151 57.22 -16.94 30.36
C GLY A 151 56.54 -16.04 31.39
N ASP A 152 56.28 -14.82 30.95
CA ASP A 152 55.18 -14.02 31.46
C ASP A 152 53.85 -14.53 30.87
N ALA A 153 52.88 -14.72 31.76
CA ALA A 153 51.51 -15.04 31.43
C ALA A 153 50.92 -13.95 30.51
N PRO A 154 50.16 -14.31 29.46
CA PRO A 154 49.50 -13.31 28.64
C PRO A 154 48.46 -12.58 29.50
N THR A 155 48.59 -11.26 29.53
CA THR A 155 47.56 -10.32 29.96
C THR A 155 46.23 -10.68 29.30
N ASP A 156 45.16 -10.62 30.08
CA ASP A 156 43.77 -10.82 29.68
C ASP A 156 43.54 -10.25 28.28
N GLY A 157 43.30 -11.17 27.34
CA GLY A 157 42.88 -10.81 26.00
C GLY A 157 41.61 -9.99 26.11
N ASP A 158 41.63 -8.84 25.45
CA ASP A 158 40.43 -8.09 25.16
C ASP A 158 39.34 -9.07 24.71
N LEU A 159 38.21 -9.02 25.41
CA LEU A 159 36.97 -9.62 24.95
C LEU A 159 36.80 -9.24 23.47
N PRO A 160 36.52 -10.20 22.57
CA PRO A 160 36.22 -9.84 21.20
C PRO A 160 35.02 -8.91 21.24
N THR A 161 35.26 -7.64 20.91
CA THR A 161 34.20 -6.71 20.56
C THR A 161 33.35 -7.36 19.48
N ASP A 162 32.04 -7.26 19.68
CA ASP A 162 30.98 -7.86 18.89
C ASP A 162 31.28 -7.92 17.39
N GLY A 163 30.95 -9.07 16.81
CA GLY A 163 31.26 -9.43 15.42
C GLY A 163 30.90 -8.31 14.45
N ASP A 164 31.82 -8.09 13.50
CA ASP A 164 31.67 -7.20 12.36
C ASP A 164 30.24 -7.23 11.81
N THR A 165 29.45 -6.22 12.11
CA THR A 165 28.25 -5.92 11.32
C THR A 165 28.74 -5.75 9.88
N PRO A 166 28.26 -6.56 8.91
CA PRO A 166 28.67 -6.39 7.52
C PRO A 166 28.43 -4.94 7.13
N ALA A 167 29.44 -4.26 6.57
CA ALA A 167 29.28 -2.91 6.06
C ALA A 167 28.35 -2.98 4.84
N CYS A 168 27.06 -2.77 5.06
CA CYS A 168 26.05 -2.68 4.01
C CYS A 168 25.84 -1.23 3.58
N ASP A 169 25.45 -1.06 2.32
CA ASP A 169 25.09 0.25 1.76
C ASP A 169 23.80 0.79 2.39
N GLU A 170 22.84 -0.11 2.63
CA GLU A 170 21.57 0.17 3.30
C GLU A 170 21.39 -0.74 4.53
N ASN A 171 20.74 -0.24 5.58
CA ASN A 171 20.50 -0.99 6.81
C ASN A 171 19.04 -0.85 7.25
N ASP A 172 18.49 -1.94 7.78
CA ASP A 172 17.13 -2.08 8.29
C ASP A 172 16.04 -1.83 7.24
N PHE A 173 14.79 -2.15 7.58
CA PHE A 173 13.63 -1.80 6.75
C PHE A 173 12.55 -1.22 7.66
N LEU A 174 12.17 0.04 7.41
CA LEU A 174 11.12 0.71 8.18
C LEU A 174 9.80 0.57 7.47
N ALA A 175 8.98 -0.37 7.92
CA ALA A 175 7.64 -0.58 7.38
C ALA A 175 6.68 0.50 7.91
N ALA A 176 6.05 1.26 7.01
CA ALA A 176 4.94 2.15 7.32
C ALA A 176 3.58 1.44 7.27
N ALA A 177 3.47 0.41 6.43
CA ALA A 177 2.29 -0.42 6.30
C ALA A 177 2.68 -1.83 5.85
N SER A 178 1.89 -2.83 6.25
CA SER A 178 2.11 -4.22 5.84
C SER A 178 0.80 -4.95 5.55
N THR A 179 0.88 -5.93 4.66
CA THR A 179 -0.22 -6.84 4.32
C THR A 179 0.32 -8.26 4.27
N ALA A 180 -0.51 -9.24 4.62
CA ALA A 180 -0.24 -10.63 4.31
C ALA A 180 -1.43 -11.21 3.54
N GLU A 181 -1.17 -12.11 2.60
CA GLU A 181 -2.18 -12.82 1.85
C GLU A 181 -1.78 -14.29 1.67
N LYS A 182 -2.80 -15.15 1.59
CA LYS A 182 -2.66 -16.52 1.10
C LYS A 182 -3.40 -16.59 -0.23
N SER A 183 -2.83 -17.29 -1.19
CA SER A 183 -3.43 -17.55 -2.48
C SER A 183 -3.03 -18.95 -2.96
N GLU A 184 -3.67 -19.40 -4.03
CA GLU A 184 -3.45 -20.72 -4.62
C GLU A 184 -2.86 -20.53 -6.02
N SER A 185 -1.79 -21.27 -6.32
CA SER A 185 -1.20 -21.27 -7.64
C SER A 185 -2.13 -21.96 -8.64
N SER A 186 -1.86 -21.80 -9.94
CA SER A 186 -2.59 -22.51 -10.99
C SER A 186 -2.38 -24.04 -10.97
N SER A 187 -1.36 -24.54 -10.25
CA SER A 187 -1.13 -25.97 -10.01
C SER A 187 -1.87 -26.50 -8.78
N GLY A 188 -2.55 -25.65 -8.01
CA GLY A 188 -3.23 -26.01 -6.77
C GLY A 188 -2.34 -26.00 -5.53
N ASP A 189 -1.13 -25.43 -5.64
CA ASP A 189 -0.21 -25.29 -4.51
C ASP A 189 -0.45 -23.97 -3.79
N ASP A 190 -0.51 -24.02 -2.46
CA ASP A 190 -0.68 -22.82 -1.65
C ASP A 190 0.59 -21.95 -1.69
N TYR A 191 0.40 -20.63 -1.74
CA TYR A 191 1.47 -19.67 -1.50
C TYR A 191 1.03 -18.54 -0.57
N TRP A 192 1.96 -18.06 0.25
CA TRP A 192 1.76 -16.91 1.15
C TRP A 192 2.65 -15.78 0.73
N VAL A 193 2.14 -14.56 0.80
CA VAL A 193 2.91 -13.35 0.54
C VAL A 193 2.68 -12.37 1.67
N TYR A 194 3.77 -11.95 2.30
CA TYR A 194 3.80 -10.78 3.16
C TYR A 194 4.50 -9.65 2.42
N ASN A 195 3.89 -8.47 2.40
CA ASN A 195 4.49 -7.25 1.88
C ASN A 195 4.53 -6.20 2.98
N ALA A 196 5.70 -5.60 3.21
CA ALA A 196 5.89 -4.39 3.98
C ALA A 196 6.31 -3.26 3.04
N ARG A 197 5.71 -2.09 3.20
CA ARG A 197 5.97 -0.90 2.37
C ARG A 197 6.59 0.20 3.22
N SER A 198 7.54 0.94 2.67
CA SER A 198 8.19 2.06 3.38
C SER A 198 7.31 3.32 3.51
N GLY A 199 6.20 3.39 2.77
CA GLY A 199 5.25 4.51 2.80
C GLY A 199 4.03 4.26 1.90
N ASP A 200 3.13 5.25 1.84
CA ASP A 200 1.93 5.23 0.99
C ASP A 200 2.07 6.05 -0.32
N ALA A 201 3.16 6.82 -0.47
CA ALA A 201 3.45 7.62 -1.66
C ALA A 201 4.59 7.00 -2.47
N THR A 202 4.48 7.01 -3.79
CA THR A 202 5.55 6.58 -4.70
C THR A 202 6.58 7.70 -4.93
N PRO A 203 7.86 7.37 -5.19
CA PRO A 203 8.42 6.02 -5.16
C PRO A 203 8.52 5.46 -3.73
N LEU A 204 8.22 4.17 -3.55
CA LEU A 204 8.28 3.48 -2.26
C LEU A 204 9.11 2.21 -2.34
N ASP A 205 9.58 1.72 -1.20
CA ASP A 205 10.30 0.45 -1.12
C ASP A 205 9.37 -0.64 -0.58
N VAL A 206 9.52 -1.86 -1.08
CA VAL A 206 8.72 -3.03 -0.69
C VAL A 206 9.62 -4.16 -0.25
N LEU A 207 9.48 -4.61 1.00
CA LEU A 207 10.04 -5.87 1.48
C LEU A 207 8.96 -6.95 1.35
N ALA A 208 9.29 -8.06 0.70
CA ALA A 208 8.40 -9.19 0.51
C ALA A 208 8.99 -10.47 1.13
N VAL A 209 8.15 -11.20 1.88
CA VAL A 209 8.42 -12.59 2.29
C VAL A 209 7.39 -13.47 1.61
N GLU A 210 7.83 -14.35 0.74
CA GLU A 210 6.97 -15.19 -0.09
C GLU A 210 7.27 -16.67 0.20
N ILE A 211 6.22 -17.47 0.37
CA ILE A 211 6.31 -18.90 0.65
C ILE A 211 5.62 -19.62 -0.50
N TYR A 212 6.39 -20.36 -1.30
CA TYR A 212 5.88 -21.22 -2.36
C TYR A 212 5.94 -22.68 -1.89
N THR A 213 4.80 -23.32 -1.71
CA THR A 213 4.74 -24.72 -1.27
C THR A 213 4.82 -25.69 -2.46
N GLY A 214 4.39 -26.94 -2.26
CA GLY A 214 4.47 -27.98 -3.28
C GLY A 214 5.92 -28.26 -3.68
N ASP A 215 6.19 -28.21 -4.98
CA ASP A 215 7.48 -28.52 -5.58
C ASP A 215 8.60 -27.56 -5.17
N TYR A 216 8.27 -26.33 -4.78
CA TYR A 216 9.23 -25.35 -4.28
C TYR A 216 9.63 -25.60 -2.82
N GLY A 217 8.86 -26.40 -2.07
CA GLY A 217 9.23 -26.88 -0.73
C GLY A 217 9.28 -25.78 0.33
N GLY A 218 8.52 -24.71 0.16
CA GLY A 218 8.35 -23.65 1.14
C GLY A 218 7.72 -24.15 2.46
N PRO A 219 7.98 -23.44 3.57
CA PRO A 219 7.52 -23.84 4.89
C PRO A 219 5.99 -23.76 5.05
N THR A 220 5.40 -24.80 5.64
CA THR A 220 3.94 -24.89 5.90
C THR A 220 3.57 -24.85 7.38
N ALA A 221 4.55 -24.62 8.26
CA ALA A 221 4.36 -24.59 9.71
C ALA A 221 5.26 -23.53 10.35
N PRO A 222 5.00 -23.13 11.61
CA PRO A 222 5.93 -22.30 12.36
C PRO A 222 7.28 -23.01 12.55
N GLY A 223 8.37 -22.26 12.49
CA GLY A 223 9.73 -22.80 12.57
C GLY A 223 10.78 -21.76 12.23
N VAL A 224 12.05 -22.14 12.37
CA VAL A 224 13.18 -21.30 11.96
C VAL A 224 13.78 -21.89 10.69
N TYR A 225 13.75 -21.11 9.61
CA TYR A 225 14.14 -21.56 8.27
C TYR A 225 15.41 -20.82 7.85
N PRO A 226 16.54 -21.51 7.67
CA PRO A 226 17.77 -20.88 7.19
C PRO A 226 17.63 -20.49 5.72
N LEU A 227 18.17 -19.33 5.34
CA LEU A 227 18.24 -18.92 3.93
C LEU A 227 19.48 -19.54 3.28
N GLY A 228 19.28 -20.70 2.66
CA GLY A 228 20.32 -21.46 1.99
C GLY A 228 20.53 -21.03 0.54
N ALA A 229 21.27 -21.84 -0.23
CA ALA A 229 21.57 -21.55 -1.63
C ALA A 229 20.30 -21.43 -2.50
N LYS A 230 19.26 -22.23 -2.18
CA LYS A 230 17.98 -22.27 -2.89
C LYS A 230 17.23 -20.95 -2.75
N GLU A 231 17.28 -20.34 -1.58
CA GLU A 231 16.61 -19.08 -1.25
C GLU A 231 17.31 -17.86 -1.87
N THR A 232 18.48 -18.04 -2.50
CA THR A 232 19.23 -16.95 -3.16
C THR A 232 18.85 -16.74 -4.63
N ASP A 233 18.02 -17.61 -5.21
CA ASP A 233 17.51 -17.52 -6.58
C ASP A 233 15.98 -17.62 -6.61
N TYR A 234 15.33 -16.59 -7.14
CA TYR A 234 13.88 -16.49 -7.26
C TYR A 234 13.24 -17.63 -8.06
N ALA A 235 13.94 -18.20 -9.05
CA ALA A 235 13.43 -19.32 -9.82
C ALA A 235 13.23 -20.60 -9.00
N ASP A 236 13.96 -20.74 -7.89
CA ASP A 236 14.04 -21.98 -7.12
C ASP A 236 13.52 -21.83 -5.68
N CYS A 237 13.42 -20.62 -5.14
CA CYS A 237 13.14 -20.42 -3.72
C CYS A 237 11.74 -20.92 -3.31
N GLY A 238 11.69 -21.72 -2.24
CA GLY A 238 10.45 -22.04 -1.53
C GLY A 238 10.11 -21.02 -0.46
N LEU A 239 11.12 -20.35 0.09
CA LEU A 239 11.00 -19.20 0.99
C LEU A 239 11.79 -18.04 0.41
N CYS A 240 11.12 -17.19 -0.34
CA CYS A 240 11.74 -16.07 -1.03
C CYS A 240 11.69 -14.82 -0.15
N LEU A 241 12.81 -14.12 -0.06
CA LEU A 241 12.89 -12.80 0.57
C LEU A 241 13.39 -11.82 -0.48
N LEU A 242 12.65 -10.73 -0.66
CA LEU A 242 13.00 -9.68 -1.61
C LEU A 242 12.88 -8.30 -0.96
N ILE A 243 13.75 -7.38 -1.37
CA ILE A 243 13.47 -5.95 -1.25
C ILE A 243 13.45 -5.37 -2.66
N ARG A 244 12.41 -4.63 -2.99
CA ARG A 244 12.31 -3.82 -4.21
C ARG A 244 12.36 -2.35 -3.81
N GLN A 245 13.24 -1.59 -4.45
CA GLN A 245 13.51 -0.19 -4.10
C GLN A 245 13.05 0.73 -5.22
N GLY A 246 12.49 1.88 -4.86
CA GLY A 246 12.09 2.91 -5.81
C GLY A 246 10.88 2.51 -6.67
N CYS A 247 9.89 1.86 -6.07
CA CYS A 247 8.73 1.34 -6.79
C CYS A 247 7.71 2.43 -7.15
N GLU A 248 7.35 2.51 -8.43
CA GLU A 248 6.31 3.38 -8.99
C GLU A 248 5.49 2.60 -10.03
N ALA A 249 4.14 2.67 -9.96
CA ALA A 249 3.25 2.01 -10.91
C ALA A 249 3.52 0.50 -11.16
N GLY A 250 4.05 -0.21 -10.15
CA GLY A 250 4.35 -1.65 -10.24
C GLY A 250 5.73 -1.98 -10.82
N GLU A 251 6.48 -0.99 -11.29
CA GLU A 251 7.89 -1.13 -11.66
C GLU A 251 8.77 -0.61 -10.53
N CYS A 252 9.94 -1.22 -10.31
CA CYS A 252 10.88 -0.82 -9.28
C CYS A 252 12.27 -0.68 -9.89
N GLU A 253 13.04 0.31 -9.42
CA GLU A 253 14.36 0.62 -9.96
C GLU A 253 15.39 -0.47 -9.63
N HIS A 254 15.33 -1.02 -8.42
CA HIS A 254 16.27 -2.02 -7.94
C HIS A 254 15.56 -3.19 -7.24
N ALA A 255 16.17 -4.37 -7.31
CA ALA A 255 15.74 -5.56 -6.60
C ALA A 255 16.91 -6.16 -5.82
N TYR A 256 16.62 -6.68 -4.63
CA TYR A 256 17.59 -7.28 -3.73
C TYR A 256 17.09 -8.63 -3.26
N MET A 257 18.00 -9.62 -3.23
CA MET A 257 17.73 -10.97 -2.71
C MET A 257 18.84 -11.41 -1.74
N PRO A 258 18.53 -12.29 -0.78
CA PRO A 258 19.49 -12.71 0.23
C PRO A 258 20.70 -13.40 -0.39
N LYS A 259 21.89 -13.12 0.17
CA LYS A 259 23.01 -14.05 0.12
C LYS A 259 22.69 -15.25 1.02
N ALA A 260 23.30 -16.40 0.77
CA ALA A 260 23.15 -17.53 1.67
C ALA A 260 23.67 -17.16 3.07
N GLY A 261 22.85 -17.35 4.09
CA GLY A 261 23.10 -16.90 5.46
C GLY A 261 21.90 -16.20 6.10
N GLY A 262 21.86 -16.21 7.44
CA GLY A 262 20.70 -15.75 8.20
C GLY A 262 19.52 -16.72 8.13
N SER A 263 18.38 -16.29 8.68
CA SER A 263 17.17 -17.10 8.74
C SER A 263 15.91 -16.26 8.80
N ILE A 264 14.79 -16.88 8.48
CA ILE A 264 13.45 -16.36 8.76
C ILE A 264 12.78 -17.30 9.77
N ALA A 265 12.47 -16.77 10.95
CA ALA A 265 11.66 -17.44 11.95
C ALA A 265 10.18 -17.15 11.69
N ILE A 266 9.41 -18.15 11.28
CA ILE A 266 7.96 -18.05 11.13
C ILE A 266 7.34 -18.44 12.47
N SER A 267 6.67 -17.49 13.10
CA SER A 267 6.00 -17.68 14.39
C SER A 267 4.52 -18.03 14.22
N ALA A 268 3.89 -17.55 13.16
CA ALA A 268 2.53 -17.87 12.79
C ALA A 268 2.42 -17.98 11.26
N ILE A 269 1.93 -19.13 10.80
CA ILE A 269 1.48 -19.37 9.45
C ILE A 269 0.13 -20.06 9.58
N SER A 270 -0.90 -19.48 8.97
CA SER A 270 -2.27 -19.92 9.11
C SER A 270 -2.94 -19.95 7.75
N ASP A 271 -3.80 -20.95 7.58
CA ASP A 271 -4.74 -21.07 6.48
C ASP A 271 -6.05 -20.31 6.75
N ALA A 272 -6.30 -19.95 8.02
CA ALA A 272 -7.53 -19.30 8.45
C ALA A 272 -7.42 -17.76 8.38
N GLU A 273 -8.45 -17.13 7.80
CA GLU A 273 -8.64 -15.68 7.76
C GLU A 273 -8.61 -15.05 9.16
N GLY A 274 -8.10 -13.82 9.25
CA GLY A 274 -8.07 -13.08 10.51
C GLY A 274 -6.97 -13.56 11.46
N GLN A 275 -6.27 -14.64 11.12
CA GLN A 275 -5.09 -15.10 11.86
C GLN A 275 -3.83 -14.41 11.36
N ALA A 276 -2.84 -14.27 12.24
CA ALA A 276 -1.59 -13.62 11.88
C ALA A 276 -0.74 -14.50 10.95
N PHE A 277 -0.15 -13.88 9.94
CA PHE A 277 1.10 -14.32 9.33
C PHE A 277 2.22 -13.47 9.93
N ALA A 278 3.07 -14.09 10.73
CA ALA A 278 4.03 -13.37 11.57
C ALA A 278 5.35 -14.12 11.74
N GLY A 279 6.42 -13.37 11.92
CA GLY A 279 7.76 -13.90 12.07
C GLY A 279 8.82 -12.83 12.26
N ALA A 280 10.08 -13.25 12.16
CA ALA A 280 11.24 -12.37 12.20
C ALA A 280 12.28 -12.82 11.18
N ILE A 281 12.82 -11.86 10.44
CA ILE A 281 14.02 -12.02 9.63
C ILE A 281 15.21 -11.74 10.54
N GLU A 282 16.22 -12.60 10.53
CA GLU A 282 17.38 -12.52 11.44
C GLU A 282 18.70 -12.66 10.69
N ASN A 283 19.58 -11.66 10.88
CA ASN A 283 20.96 -11.63 10.38
C ASN A 283 21.09 -11.89 8.87
N VAL A 284 20.23 -11.26 8.07
CA VAL A 284 20.21 -11.43 6.62
C VAL A 284 20.95 -10.30 5.92
N VAL A 285 21.77 -10.64 4.93
CA VAL A 285 22.40 -9.68 4.02
C VAL A 285 21.89 -9.92 2.61
N LEU A 286 21.21 -8.94 2.05
CA LEU A 286 20.76 -8.95 0.67
C LEU A 286 21.79 -8.30 -0.26
N ARG A 287 21.77 -8.73 -1.52
CA ARG A 287 22.57 -8.17 -2.62
C ARG A 287 21.65 -7.73 -3.73
N GLU A 288 22.06 -6.69 -4.45
CA GLU A 288 21.35 -6.26 -5.64
C GLU A 288 21.39 -7.34 -6.74
N VAL A 289 20.24 -7.59 -7.35
CA VAL A 289 20.02 -8.62 -8.36
C VAL A 289 19.14 -8.10 -9.49
N THR A 290 19.24 -8.78 -10.63
CA THR A 290 18.25 -8.75 -11.71
C THR A 290 17.53 -10.09 -11.73
N ILE A 291 16.21 -10.07 -11.91
CA ILE A 291 15.38 -11.27 -12.01
C ILE A 291 14.81 -11.30 -13.43
N ASN A 292 15.03 -12.40 -14.15
CA ASN A 292 14.48 -12.54 -15.50
C ASN A 292 12.95 -12.74 -15.42
N SER A 293 12.17 -11.96 -16.17
CA SER A 293 10.70 -12.03 -16.10
C SER A 293 10.08 -13.28 -16.73
N GLU A 294 10.81 -14.00 -17.57
CA GLU A 294 10.34 -15.23 -18.23
C GLU A 294 10.78 -16.48 -17.48
N THR A 295 12.04 -16.52 -17.02
CA THR A 295 12.63 -17.70 -16.40
C THR A 295 12.76 -17.59 -14.89
N PHE A 296 12.50 -16.41 -14.32
CA PHE A 296 12.65 -16.10 -12.88
C PHE A 296 14.08 -16.23 -12.34
N ALA A 297 15.05 -16.49 -13.22
CA ALA A 297 16.43 -16.74 -12.82
C ALA A 297 17.09 -15.46 -12.32
N THR A 298 17.80 -15.58 -11.21
CA THR A 298 18.40 -14.46 -10.49
C THR A 298 19.86 -14.27 -10.88
N ARG A 299 20.26 -13.03 -11.18
CA ARG A 299 21.66 -12.68 -11.45
C ARG A 299 22.09 -11.51 -10.59
N THR A 300 23.19 -11.68 -9.86
CA THR A 300 23.79 -10.61 -9.07
C THR A 300 24.28 -9.48 -9.97
N VAL A 301 23.98 -8.24 -9.58
CA VAL A 301 24.48 -7.04 -10.26
C VAL A 301 25.96 -6.84 -9.88
N PRO A 302 26.91 -6.86 -10.83
CA PRO A 302 28.32 -6.63 -10.53
C PRO A 302 28.55 -5.23 -9.95
N GLY A 303 29.12 -5.16 -8.74
CA GLY A 303 29.30 -3.89 -8.02
C GLY A 303 28.00 -3.28 -7.51
N GLY A 304 26.90 -4.03 -7.51
CA GLY A 304 25.63 -3.60 -6.96
C GLY A 304 25.65 -3.48 -5.43
N LYS A 305 24.67 -2.77 -4.91
CA LYS A 305 24.56 -2.45 -3.47
C LYS A 305 24.17 -3.68 -2.62
N THR A 306 24.33 -3.52 -1.33
CA THR A 306 23.97 -4.49 -0.29
C THR A 306 23.04 -3.89 0.74
N TRP A 307 22.15 -4.72 1.28
CA TRP A 307 21.17 -4.31 2.28
C TRP A 307 21.22 -5.26 3.46
N CYS A 308 21.50 -4.75 4.66
CA CYS A 308 21.55 -5.54 5.88
C CYS A 308 20.22 -5.48 6.62
N LEU A 309 19.69 -6.64 7.01
CA LEU A 309 18.58 -6.80 7.95
C LEU A 309 19.09 -7.57 9.18
N PRO A 310 19.66 -6.90 10.19
CA PRO A 310 20.06 -7.53 11.44
C PRO A 310 18.87 -8.21 12.12
N ARG A 311 17.74 -7.50 12.18
CA ARG A 311 16.44 -8.02 12.60
C ARG A 311 15.31 -7.24 11.94
N PHE A 312 14.31 -7.93 11.41
CA PHE A 312 13.06 -7.33 11.00
C PHE A 312 11.90 -8.20 11.45
N GLU A 313 11.11 -7.71 12.40
CA GLU A 313 9.89 -8.38 12.85
C GLU A 313 8.75 -8.01 11.91
N PHE A 314 7.99 -9.02 11.52
CA PHE A 314 6.81 -8.84 10.69
C PHE A 314 5.61 -9.52 11.32
N SER A 315 4.48 -8.84 11.24
CA SER A 315 3.20 -9.42 11.55
C SER A 315 2.18 -8.66 10.74
N ALA A 316 1.43 -9.38 9.93
CA ALA A 316 0.21 -8.89 9.36
C ALA A 316 -0.86 -9.94 9.58
N THR A 317 -2.10 -9.51 9.76
CA THR A 317 -3.22 -10.42 9.66
C THR A 317 -3.21 -10.97 8.25
N ALA A 318 -3.12 -12.29 8.10
CA ALA A 318 -3.29 -12.96 6.84
C ALA A 318 -4.67 -12.58 6.32
N TRP A 319 -4.67 -11.66 5.37
CA TRP A 319 -5.83 -11.29 4.58
C TRP A 319 -5.99 -12.34 3.48
N GLY A 320 -6.20 -13.59 3.91
CA GLY A 320 -6.94 -14.53 3.10
C GLY A 320 -8.37 -14.02 3.12
N PRO A 321 -8.96 -13.66 1.98
CA PRO A 321 -10.36 -13.32 2.05
C PRO A 321 -11.11 -14.56 2.52
N GLY A 322 -11.95 -14.41 3.52
CA GLY A 322 -12.81 -15.49 3.95
C GLY A 322 -13.60 -16.01 2.76
N TYR A 323 -13.34 -17.26 2.41
CA TYR A 323 -14.46 -18.08 1.99
C TYR A 323 -15.37 -18.18 3.20
N VAL A 324 -16.34 -17.28 3.26
CA VAL A 324 -17.51 -17.54 4.07
C VAL A 324 -18.32 -18.53 3.23
N GLU A 325 -18.27 -19.81 3.58
CA GLU A 325 -19.29 -20.76 3.16
C GLU A 325 -20.60 -20.30 3.81
N LEU A 326 -21.27 -19.34 3.15
CA LEU A 326 -22.57 -18.86 3.56
C LEU A 326 -23.61 -19.71 2.87
N GLU A 327 -24.39 -20.41 3.68
CA GLU A 327 -25.62 -20.99 3.21
C GLU A 327 -26.49 -19.88 2.56
N PRO A 328 -27.14 -20.15 1.42
CA PRO A 328 -28.02 -19.19 0.77
C PRO A 328 -29.01 -18.60 1.78
N PRO A 329 -29.39 -17.31 1.67
CA PRO A 329 -30.30 -16.69 2.64
C PRO A 329 -31.58 -17.52 2.79
N GLU A 330 -31.84 -18.02 4.00
CA GLU A 330 -33.04 -18.78 4.30
C GLU A 330 -34.27 -17.87 4.28
N GLY A 331 -35.40 -18.38 3.76
CA GLY A 331 -36.69 -17.69 3.84
C GLY A 331 -36.93 -16.59 2.80
N LEU A 332 -36.24 -16.62 1.66
CA LEU A 332 -36.54 -15.77 0.50
C LEU A 332 -38.01 -15.91 0.06
N SER A 333 -38.61 -14.81 -0.40
CA SER A 333 -39.98 -14.80 -0.92
C SER A 333 -40.12 -15.47 -2.30
N CYS A 334 -38.99 -15.84 -2.94
CA CYS A 334 -38.95 -16.51 -4.23
C CYS A 334 -37.80 -17.55 -4.29
N GLU A 335 -37.96 -18.59 -5.11
CA GLU A 335 -36.92 -19.63 -5.29
C GLU A 335 -35.82 -19.12 -6.22
N TYR A 336 -34.56 -19.15 -5.77
CA TYR A 336 -33.39 -18.91 -6.61
C TYR A 336 -33.18 -20.10 -7.56
N PRO A 337 -32.79 -19.91 -8.83
CA PRO A 337 -32.67 -21.03 -9.76
C PRO A 337 -31.61 -22.05 -9.34
N ASP A 338 -32.00 -23.32 -9.21
CA ASP A 338 -31.07 -24.43 -9.03
C ASP A 338 -30.25 -24.64 -10.31
N ALA A 339 -28.93 -24.65 -10.18
CA ALA A 339 -28.01 -24.92 -11.29
C ALA A 339 -26.60 -25.23 -10.76
N PRO A 340 -25.72 -25.80 -11.60
CA PRO A 340 -24.31 -25.56 -11.39
C PRO A 340 -24.05 -24.05 -11.57
N TYR A 341 -23.66 -23.39 -10.48
CA TYR A 341 -23.32 -21.97 -10.50
C TYR A 341 -21.98 -21.78 -11.18
N TYR A 342 -21.92 -20.91 -12.19
CA TYR A 342 -20.67 -20.56 -12.87
C TYR A 342 -20.57 -19.04 -12.97
N PHE A 343 -19.58 -18.50 -12.26
CA PHE A 343 -19.09 -17.13 -12.45
C PHE A 343 -17.66 -17.16 -13.01
N ILE A 344 -17.37 -18.16 -13.85
CA ILE A 344 -16.05 -18.42 -14.41
C ILE A 344 -16.27 -18.66 -15.90
N GLY A 345 -15.39 -18.07 -16.73
CA GLY A 345 -15.41 -18.19 -18.19
C GLY A 345 -15.39 -19.63 -18.71
N PRO A 346 -15.36 -19.82 -20.05
CA PRO A 346 -15.73 -21.08 -20.69
C PRO A 346 -15.06 -22.33 -20.12
N GLU A 347 -15.78 -23.46 -20.18
CA GLU A 347 -15.20 -24.78 -19.90
C GLU A 347 -13.94 -25.01 -20.76
N PRO A 348 -12.95 -25.78 -20.27
CA PRO A 348 -11.78 -26.14 -21.07
C PRO A 348 -12.19 -26.75 -22.41
N GLY A 349 -11.92 -26.01 -23.50
CA GLY A 349 -12.25 -26.43 -24.87
C GLY A 349 -13.38 -25.64 -25.54
N GLU A 350 -13.96 -24.64 -24.89
CA GLU A 350 -14.99 -23.78 -25.50
C GLU A 350 -14.52 -22.35 -25.74
N GLU A 351 -14.91 -21.79 -26.89
CA GLU A 351 -14.48 -20.47 -27.35
C GLU A 351 -15.32 -19.31 -26.77
N SER A 352 -16.37 -19.58 -26.00
CA SER A 352 -17.26 -18.56 -25.44
C SER A 352 -17.89 -19.02 -24.12
N PRO A 353 -18.02 -18.16 -23.10
CA PRO A 353 -18.65 -18.54 -21.84
C PRO A 353 -20.08 -19.05 -22.10
N LYS A 354 -20.38 -20.27 -21.65
CA LYS A 354 -21.77 -20.72 -21.59
C LYS A 354 -22.50 -19.91 -20.52
N PRO A 355 -23.75 -19.48 -20.76
CA PRO A 355 -24.56 -18.80 -19.76
C PRO A 355 -24.96 -19.78 -18.64
N GLY A 356 -24.09 -19.89 -17.63
CA GLY A 356 -24.39 -20.49 -16.34
C GLY A 356 -25.30 -19.58 -15.52
N VAL A 357 -25.84 -20.13 -14.43
CA VAL A 357 -26.57 -19.33 -13.44
C VAL A 357 -25.55 -18.65 -12.55
N VAL A 358 -25.70 -17.33 -12.39
CA VAL A 358 -24.89 -16.53 -11.48
C VAL A 358 -25.18 -17.00 -10.04
N PRO A 359 -24.15 -17.29 -9.22
CA PRO A 359 -24.36 -17.69 -7.83
C PRO A 359 -25.08 -16.61 -7.03
N PRO A 360 -25.79 -16.97 -5.95
CA PRO A 360 -26.23 -15.98 -4.98
C PRO A 360 -24.99 -15.25 -4.44
N MET A 361 -24.98 -13.93 -4.60
CA MET A 361 -23.90 -13.04 -4.16
C MET A 361 -24.46 -11.95 -3.27
N GLY A 362 -23.71 -11.55 -2.26
CA GLY A 362 -24.05 -10.49 -1.35
C GLY A 362 -22.84 -9.66 -1.00
N TRP A 363 -23.00 -8.36 -0.87
CA TRP A 363 -21.96 -7.40 -0.51
C TRP A 363 -22.47 -6.60 0.68
N PRO A 364 -22.13 -6.99 1.93
CA PRO A 364 -22.62 -6.33 3.13
C PRO A 364 -22.25 -4.85 3.20
N GLY A 365 -21.09 -4.47 2.64
CA GLY A 365 -20.64 -3.09 2.62
C GLY A 365 -21.17 -2.26 1.44
N ALA A 366 -22.00 -2.80 0.55
CA ALA A 366 -22.51 -2.07 -0.60
C ALA A 366 -23.39 -0.86 -0.20
N TYR A 367 -23.33 0.17 -1.04
CA TYR A 367 -24.16 1.36 -0.95
C TYR A 367 -25.33 1.26 -1.92
N VAL A 368 -26.51 1.59 -1.44
CA VAL A 368 -27.72 1.78 -2.26
C VAL A 368 -28.11 3.24 -2.11
N GLY A 369 -27.93 4.02 -3.18
CA GLY A 369 -27.98 5.48 -3.07
C GLY A 369 -26.81 6.01 -2.23
N ALA A 370 -27.11 6.75 -1.16
CA ALA A 370 -26.11 7.32 -0.25
C ALA A 370 -25.93 6.52 1.06
N GLU A 371 -26.71 5.45 1.25
CA GLU A 371 -26.71 4.68 2.49
C GLU A 371 -26.01 3.33 2.30
N GLN A 372 -25.13 2.99 3.25
CA GLN A 372 -24.48 1.69 3.31
C GLN A 372 -25.43 0.68 3.94
N THR A 373 -26.20 -0.01 3.12
CA THR A 373 -27.25 -0.96 3.55
C THR A 373 -26.91 -2.40 3.19
N GLY A 374 -25.85 -2.61 2.42
CA GLY A 374 -25.52 -3.89 1.82
C GLY A 374 -26.40 -4.19 0.61
N PHE A 375 -26.01 -5.21 -0.15
CA PHE A 375 -26.75 -5.65 -1.33
C PHE A 375 -26.65 -7.17 -1.45
N ASN A 376 -27.78 -7.87 -1.44
CA ASN A 376 -27.83 -9.30 -1.73
C ASN A 376 -28.62 -9.54 -3.01
N LEU A 377 -28.00 -10.19 -3.98
CA LEU A 377 -28.53 -10.40 -5.31
C LEU A 377 -29.78 -11.32 -5.32
N ALA A 378 -29.81 -12.32 -4.44
CA ALA A 378 -30.95 -13.22 -4.31
C ALA A 378 -32.14 -12.51 -3.65
N GLU A 379 -31.88 -11.74 -2.58
CA GLU A 379 -32.91 -10.91 -1.94
C GLU A 379 -33.44 -9.84 -2.91
N TYR A 380 -32.55 -9.15 -3.62
CA TYR A 380 -32.90 -8.10 -4.57
C TYR A 380 -33.81 -8.66 -5.68
N ARG A 381 -33.46 -9.80 -6.26
CA ARG A 381 -34.30 -10.49 -7.25
C ARG A 381 -35.71 -10.74 -6.72
N CYS A 382 -35.83 -11.20 -5.48
CA CYS A 382 -37.13 -11.52 -4.89
C CYS A 382 -37.92 -10.28 -4.46
N ALA A 383 -37.24 -9.23 -4.01
CA ALA A 383 -37.84 -7.97 -3.58
C ALA A 383 -38.28 -7.10 -4.77
N HIS A 384 -37.62 -7.24 -5.93
CA HIS A 384 -37.81 -6.40 -7.12
C HIS A 384 -38.21 -7.22 -8.36
N PRO A 385 -39.38 -7.91 -8.34
CA PRO A 385 -39.83 -8.71 -9.48
C PRO A 385 -40.12 -7.88 -10.74
N GLU A 386 -40.27 -6.57 -10.62
CA GLU A 386 -40.38 -5.63 -11.73
C GLU A 386 -39.09 -5.57 -12.54
N VAL A 387 -37.91 -5.63 -11.91
CA VAL A 387 -36.61 -5.51 -12.56
C VAL A 387 -36.31 -6.78 -13.35
N LYS A 388 -36.03 -6.63 -14.65
CA LYS A 388 -35.77 -7.75 -15.58
C LYS A 388 -34.30 -7.94 -15.88
N THR A 389 -33.54 -6.85 -15.87
CA THR A 389 -32.11 -6.86 -16.20
C THR A 389 -31.31 -6.14 -15.13
N LEU A 390 -30.23 -6.76 -14.67
CA LEU A 390 -29.23 -6.13 -13.82
C LEU A 390 -27.93 -6.03 -14.60
N PHE A 391 -27.43 -4.82 -14.82
CA PHE A 391 -26.13 -4.61 -15.45
C PHE A 391 -25.03 -4.55 -14.41
N ILE A 392 -23.98 -5.35 -14.59
CA ILE A 392 -22.77 -5.31 -13.77
C ILE A 392 -21.75 -4.46 -14.51
N ILE A 393 -21.26 -3.40 -13.87
CA ILE A 393 -20.29 -2.47 -14.45
C ILE A 393 -19.02 -2.51 -13.60
N ALA A 394 -17.97 -3.16 -14.11
CA ALA A 394 -16.70 -3.30 -13.43
C ALA A 394 -15.69 -2.23 -13.87
N THR A 395 -15.07 -1.56 -12.89
CA THR A 395 -14.21 -0.39 -13.07
C THR A 395 -13.09 -0.31 -12.03
N ALA A 396 -12.11 0.58 -12.25
CA ALA A 396 -11.07 0.91 -11.28
C ALA A 396 -10.78 2.41 -11.22
N GLY A 397 -10.28 2.85 -10.06
CA GLY A 397 -9.91 4.25 -9.81
C GLY A 397 -8.72 4.74 -10.64
N TRP A 398 -7.73 3.89 -10.87
CA TRP A 398 -6.53 4.20 -11.65
C TRP A 398 -6.75 4.18 -13.17
N CYS A 399 -7.88 3.63 -13.63
CA CYS A 399 -8.11 3.32 -15.03
C CYS A 399 -8.73 4.52 -15.79
N SER A 400 -7.95 5.15 -16.68
CA SER A 400 -8.39 6.29 -17.48
C SER A 400 -9.50 5.95 -18.48
N ALA A 401 -9.43 4.78 -19.13
CA ALA A 401 -10.49 4.28 -20.01
C ALA A 401 -11.81 4.06 -19.26
N CYS A 402 -11.72 3.63 -18.00
CA CYS A 402 -12.87 3.42 -17.16
C CYS A 402 -13.53 4.74 -16.75
N ALA A 403 -12.70 5.75 -16.42
CA ALA A 403 -13.19 7.11 -16.19
C ALA A 403 -13.90 7.70 -17.42
N ASP A 404 -13.39 7.43 -18.62
CA ASP A 404 -14.03 7.87 -19.87
C ASP A 404 -15.34 7.13 -20.15
N PHE A 405 -15.37 5.81 -19.95
CA PHE A 405 -16.56 4.99 -20.08
C PHE A 405 -17.68 5.43 -19.13
N MET A 406 -17.35 5.62 -17.84
CA MET A 406 -18.31 6.11 -16.85
C MET A 406 -18.89 7.46 -17.25
N ARG A 407 -18.04 8.40 -17.68
CA ARG A 407 -18.48 9.76 -18.02
C ARG A 407 -19.28 9.85 -19.31
N THR A 408 -18.83 9.18 -20.36
CA THR A 408 -19.34 9.41 -21.73
C THR A 408 -20.39 8.39 -22.15
N ARG A 409 -20.38 7.19 -21.57
CA ARG A 409 -21.24 6.09 -22.00
C ARG A 409 -22.32 5.78 -20.98
N PHE A 410 -21.95 5.62 -19.71
CA PHE A 410 -22.87 5.03 -18.73
C PHE A 410 -23.58 6.08 -17.87
N CYS A 411 -22.83 6.99 -17.26
CA CYS A 411 -23.35 8.08 -16.41
C CYS A 411 -23.39 9.42 -17.17
N ASN A 412 -23.70 9.35 -18.46
CA ASN A 412 -23.79 10.52 -19.32
C ASN A 412 -24.99 11.42 -18.95
N GLU A 413 -24.91 12.68 -19.36
CA GLU A 413 -26.00 13.65 -19.14
C GLU A 413 -27.27 13.28 -19.92
N ASP A 414 -27.16 12.43 -20.95
CA ASP A 414 -28.29 11.87 -21.69
C ASP A 414 -29.14 10.91 -20.84
N GLY A 415 -28.68 10.56 -19.64
CA GLY A 415 -29.44 9.85 -18.63
C GLY A 415 -29.70 8.40 -19.00
N LEU A 416 -28.70 7.70 -19.56
CA LEU A 416 -28.81 6.27 -19.88
C LEU A 416 -29.39 5.47 -18.71
N LEU A 417 -28.89 5.70 -17.49
CA LEU A 417 -29.38 5.00 -16.30
C LEU A 417 -30.88 5.23 -16.05
N ASN A 418 -31.38 6.45 -16.24
CA ASN A 418 -32.82 6.75 -16.16
C ASN A 418 -33.61 6.02 -17.26
N GLN A 419 -33.04 5.91 -18.46
CA GLN A 419 -33.67 5.16 -19.56
C GLN A 419 -33.70 3.66 -19.27
N LEU A 420 -32.66 3.12 -18.62
CA LEU A 420 -32.63 1.73 -18.15
C LEU A 420 -33.68 1.49 -17.06
N HIS A 421 -33.81 2.40 -16.08
CA HIS A 421 -34.87 2.31 -15.07
C HIS A 421 -36.27 2.31 -15.70
N ALA A 422 -36.50 3.13 -16.73
CA ALA A 422 -37.76 3.14 -17.48
C ALA A 422 -38.02 1.83 -18.26
N LEU A 423 -36.98 1.02 -18.47
CA LEU A 423 -37.03 -0.32 -19.05
C LEU A 423 -36.85 -1.40 -17.98
N ASN A 424 -37.21 -1.14 -16.73
CA ASN A 424 -37.10 -2.09 -15.62
C ASN A 424 -35.70 -2.75 -15.52
N ALA A 425 -34.65 -1.97 -15.75
CA ALA A 425 -33.28 -2.42 -15.64
C ALA A 425 -32.51 -1.56 -14.64
N GLU A 426 -31.62 -2.18 -13.88
CA GLU A 426 -30.80 -1.53 -12.84
C GLU A 426 -29.31 -1.78 -13.08
N ALA A 427 -28.44 -1.00 -12.45
CA ALA A 427 -26.98 -1.17 -12.52
C ALA A 427 -26.33 -1.42 -11.15
N VAL A 428 -25.30 -2.25 -11.14
CA VAL A 428 -24.36 -2.46 -10.03
C VAL A 428 -22.98 -2.00 -10.49
N PHE A 429 -22.41 -1.03 -9.80
CA PHE A 429 -21.07 -0.52 -10.02
C PHE A 429 -20.10 -1.24 -9.10
N VAL A 430 -19.21 -2.00 -9.71
CA VAL A 430 -18.21 -2.82 -9.05
C VAL A 430 -16.84 -2.15 -9.24
N VAL A 431 -16.35 -1.51 -8.19
CA VAL A 431 -15.01 -0.90 -8.22
C VAL A 431 -14.02 -1.92 -7.66
N GLY A 432 -13.19 -2.48 -8.54
CA GLY A 432 -12.27 -3.53 -8.11
C GLY A 432 -11.02 -3.01 -7.44
N ASP A 433 -10.40 -1.99 -8.03
CA ASP A 433 -9.22 -1.31 -7.48
C ASP A 433 -9.50 0.16 -7.22
N GLY A 434 -8.83 0.69 -6.20
CA GLY A 434 -8.81 2.12 -5.88
C GLY A 434 -7.97 2.93 -6.87
N THR A 435 -7.31 3.99 -6.38
CA THR A 435 -6.42 4.83 -7.17
C THR A 435 -5.07 4.19 -7.50
N ILE A 436 -4.76 3.04 -6.89
CA ILE A 436 -3.52 2.30 -7.06
C ILE A 436 -3.86 0.93 -7.65
N GLN A 437 -3.21 0.57 -8.75
CA GLN A 437 -3.40 -0.73 -9.39
C GLN A 437 -3.00 -1.89 -8.47
N GLY A 438 -3.83 -2.93 -8.43
CA GLY A 438 -3.68 -4.08 -7.54
C GLY A 438 -4.13 -3.83 -6.11
N ARG A 439 -4.43 -2.58 -5.72
CA ARG A 439 -5.00 -2.27 -4.40
C ARG A 439 -6.51 -2.25 -4.50
N ALA A 440 -7.13 -3.24 -3.88
CA ALA A 440 -8.58 -3.36 -3.90
C ALA A 440 -9.26 -2.10 -3.33
N ALA A 441 -10.37 -1.70 -3.95
CA ALA A 441 -11.13 -0.55 -3.49
C ALA A 441 -11.83 -0.83 -2.15
N THR A 442 -12.15 0.22 -1.40
CA THR A 442 -13.11 0.12 -0.28
C THR A 442 -14.53 0.42 -0.80
N ASN A 443 -15.55 -0.05 -0.08
CA ASN A 443 -16.94 0.28 -0.41
C ASN A 443 -17.22 1.80 -0.36
N GLU A 444 -16.60 2.50 0.60
CA GLU A 444 -16.68 3.97 0.67
C GLU A 444 -16.07 4.63 -0.57
N TYR A 445 -14.90 4.15 -1.02
CA TYR A 445 -14.29 4.62 -2.25
C TYR A 445 -15.16 4.32 -3.47
N ALA A 446 -15.75 3.13 -3.55
CA ALA A 446 -16.67 2.76 -4.63
C ALA A 446 -17.88 3.71 -4.69
N ASN A 447 -18.41 4.11 -3.53
CA ASN A 447 -19.47 5.10 -3.43
C ASN A 447 -19.02 6.47 -3.95
N GLN A 448 -17.88 6.98 -3.46
CA GLN A 448 -17.31 8.26 -3.88
C GLN A 448 -16.98 8.28 -5.39
N TYR A 449 -16.48 7.16 -5.93
CA TYR A 449 -16.16 7.02 -7.34
C TYR A 449 -17.41 7.19 -8.20
N ALA A 450 -18.52 6.52 -7.87
CA ALA A 450 -19.78 6.69 -8.62
C ALA A 450 -20.34 8.13 -8.52
N GLU A 451 -20.22 8.77 -7.36
CA GLU A 451 -20.63 10.16 -7.14
C GLU A 451 -19.81 11.15 -7.97
N GLN A 452 -18.51 10.93 -8.11
CA GLN A 452 -17.63 11.75 -8.94
C GLN A 452 -18.13 11.85 -10.39
N TYR A 453 -18.67 10.76 -10.95
CA TYR A 453 -19.23 10.73 -12.30
C TYR A 453 -20.73 11.09 -12.34
N LYS A 454 -21.31 11.49 -11.20
CA LYS A 454 -22.71 11.89 -11.06
C LYS A 454 -23.69 10.81 -11.52
N CYS A 455 -23.39 9.53 -11.27
CA CYS A 455 -24.29 8.43 -11.60
C CYS A 455 -25.51 8.44 -10.65
N PRO A 456 -26.73 8.76 -11.14
CA PRO A 456 -27.89 8.83 -10.26
C PRO A 456 -28.43 7.42 -9.97
N GLY A 457 -28.11 6.87 -8.80
CA GLY A 457 -28.58 5.56 -8.37
C GLY A 457 -27.59 4.42 -8.63
N GLY A 458 -28.14 3.22 -8.84
CA GLY A 458 -27.40 1.97 -8.87
C GLY A 458 -26.87 1.54 -7.50
N VAL A 459 -26.48 0.27 -7.41
CA VAL A 459 -25.75 -0.27 -6.26
C VAL A 459 -24.28 0.00 -6.45
N ARG A 460 -23.57 0.45 -5.42
CA ARG A 460 -22.16 0.82 -5.50
C ARG A 460 -21.39 -0.02 -4.51
N LEU A 461 -20.43 -0.79 -4.99
CA LEU A 461 -19.70 -1.72 -4.14
C LEU A 461 -18.26 -1.88 -4.60
N ALA A 462 -17.40 -2.19 -3.64
CA ALA A 462 -16.12 -2.81 -3.91
C ALA A 462 -16.31 -4.32 -3.86
N ASP A 463 -15.66 -5.05 -4.75
CA ASP A 463 -15.79 -6.52 -4.79
C ASP A 463 -14.94 -7.22 -3.73
N VAL A 464 -14.68 -6.55 -2.60
CA VAL A 464 -13.77 -7.03 -1.55
C VAL A 464 -14.48 -7.92 -0.53
N ASP A 465 -15.79 -7.78 -0.38
CA ASP A 465 -16.60 -8.41 0.66
C ASP A 465 -17.83 -9.14 0.09
N ASN A 466 -17.61 -10.05 -0.88
CA ASN A 466 -18.70 -10.80 -1.52
C ASN A 466 -18.94 -12.18 -0.86
N THR A 467 -20.20 -12.51 -0.56
CA THR A 467 -20.61 -13.78 0.08
C THR A 467 -20.34 -15.01 -0.77
N ALA A 468 -20.15 -14.88 -2.09
CA ALA A 468 -19.78 -16.00 -2.97
C ALA A 468 -18.25 -16.19 -3.10
N GLY A 469 -17.45 -15.38 -2.39
CA GLY A 469 -16.00 -15.38 -2.44
C GLY A 469 -15.44 -13.97 -2.67
N ARG A 470 -14.15 -13.75 -2.40
CA ARG A 470 -13.51 -12.45 -2.69
C ARG A 470 -13.48 -12.19 -4.18
N ARG A 471 -13.68 -10.94 -4.55
CA ARG A 471 -13.37 -10.44 -5.89
C ARG A 471 -13.93 -11.35 -6.98
N VAL A 472 -15.09 -11.96 -6.71
CA VAL A 472 -15.70 -12.97 -7.59
C VAL A 472 -15.92 -12.38 -8.98
N ILE A 473 -16.23 -11.08 -9.06
CA ILE A 473 -16.33 -10.34 -10.31
C ILE A 473 -14.96 -9.92 -10.82
N TRP A 474 -14.14 -9.30 -9.97
CA TRP A 474 -12.88 -8.69 -10.39
C TRP A 474 -11.78 -9.67 -10.79
N GLU A 475 -11.72 -10.82 -10.13
CA GLU A 475 -10.75 -11.90 -10.38
C GLU A 475 -11.40 -13.05 -11.20
N SER A 476 -12.60 -12.82 -11.73
CA SER A 476 -13.26 -13.77 -12.63
C SER A 476 -12.45 -13.98 -13.90
N ARG A 477 -12.43 -15.20 -14.43
CA ARG A 477 -11.90 -15.48 -15.78
C ARG A 477 -12.76 -14.92 -16.93
N MET A 478 -13.95 -14.39 -16.65
CA MET A 478 -14.77 -13.67 -17.64
C MET A 478 -14.26 -12.23 -17.85
N PHE A 479 -13.52 -11.74 -16.86
CA PHE A 479 -12.96 -10.40 -16.84
C PHE A 479 -11.61 -10.40 -17.56
N ASN A 480 -11.62 -10.06 -18.85
CA ASN A 480 -10.40 -10.02 -19.66
C ASN A 480 -9.77 -8.61 -19.74
N SER A 481 -10.56 -7.56 -19.51
CA SER A 481 -10.10 -6.16 -19.57
C SER A 481 -11.05 -5.23 -18.82
N ILE A 482 -10.62 -4.00 -18.54
CA ILE A 482 -11.46 -2.92 -18.01
C ILE A 482 -11.47 -1.70 -18.91
N PRO A 483 -12.57 -0.93 -18.96
CA PRO A 483 -13.85 -1.15 -18.27
C PRO A 483 -14.62 -2.35 -18.84
N TRP A 484 -15.29 -3.11 -17.97
CA TRP A 484 -16.08 -4.27 -18.35
C TRP A 484 -17.53 -4.10 -17.94
N ALA A 485 -18.44 -4.65 -18.75
CA ALA A 485 -19.85 -4.64 -18.45
C ALA A 485 -20.48 -5.98 -18.82
N ALA A 486 -21.51 -6.38 -18.08
CA ALA A 486 -22.33 -7.54 -18.44
C ALA A 486 -23.78 -7.35 -18.03
N ALA A 487 -24.66 -8.13 -18.66
CA ALA A 487 -26.09 -8.10 -18.44
C ALA A 487 -26.56 -9.43 -17.83
N LEU A 488 -27.16 -9.34 -16.66
CA LEU A 488 -27.78 -10.45 -15.94
C LEU A 488 -29.29 -10.37 -16.10
N ARG A 489 -29.92 -11.42 -16.62
CA ARG A 489 -31.38 -11.53 -16.64
C ARG A 489 -31.86 -12.11 -15.31
N LEU A 490 -32.68 -11.34 -14.58
CA LEU A 490 -33.06 -11.71 -13.21
C LEU A 490 -34.07 -12.87 -13.13
N SER A 491 -34.81 -13.18 -14.21
CA SER A 491 -35.80 -14.27 -14.18
C SER A 491 -35.14 -15.65 -13.98
N ASP A 492 -34.02 -15.89 -14.67
CA ASP A 492 -33.26 -17.14 -14.63
C ASP A 492 -31.82 -16.99 -14.14
N MET A 493 -31.44 -15.79 -13.71
CA MET A 493 -30.13 -15.46 -13.17
C MET A 493 -28.98 -15.82 -14.12
N LYS A 494 -29.20 -15.69 -15.42
CA LYS A 494 -28.18 -15.95 -16.44
C LYS A 494 -27.53 -14.68 -16.95
N LEU A 495 -26.23 -14.75 -17.16
CA LEU A 495 -25.52 -13.77 -17.98
C LEU A 495 -26.03 -13.90 -19.42
N VAL A 496 -26.65 -12.87 -19.97
CA VAL A 496 -27.22 -12.88 -21.32
C VAL A 496 -26.36 -12.10 -22.32
N ALA A 497 -25.47 -11.24 -21.83
CA ALA A 497 -24.48 -10.53 -22.62
C ALA A 497 -23.30 -10.13 -21.75
N GLU A 498 -22.10 -10.07 -22.35
CA GLU A 498 -20.90 -9.50 -21.75
C GLU A 498 -20.16 -8.65 -22.77
N GLN A 499 -19.43 -7.65 -22.28
CA GLN A 499 -18.60 -6.79 -23.10
C GLN A 499 -17.32 -7.54 -23.49
N SER A 500 -17.02 -7.61 -24.79
CA SER A 500 -15.72 -8.05 -25.28
C SER A 500 -14.85 -6.84 -25.65
N GLU A 501 -13.56 -7.07 -25.89
CA GLU A 501 -12.58 -6.01 -26.22
C GLU A 501 -12.97 -5.18 -27.46
N ASP A 502 -13.80 -5.74 -28.36
CA ASP A 502 -14.09 -5.17 -29.68
C ASP A 502 -15.34 -4.30 -29.74
N TYR A 503 -16.21 -4.32 -28.72
CA TYR A 503 -17.43 -3.50 -28.74
C TYR A 503 -18.02 -3.24 -27.35
N TYR A 504 -18.71 -2.11 -27.21
CA TYR A 504 -19.53 -1.79 -26.03
C TYR A 504 -20.92 -2.41 -26.15
N LEU A 505 -21.48 -2.87 -25.02
CA LEU A 505 -22.83 -3.41 -24.97
C LEU A 505 -23.91 -2.41 -25.39
N ASP A 506 -24.93 -2.89 -26.10
CA ASP A 506 -26.18 -2.16 -26.35
C ASP A 506 -27.12 -2.31 -25.14
N PHE A 507 -26.87 -1.52 -24.10
CA PHE A 507 -27.62 -1.57 -22.84
C PHE A 507 -29.13 -1.43 -23.04
N LEU A 508 -29.56 -0.51 -23.92
CA LEU A 508 -30.99 -0.26 -24.15
C LEU A 508 -31.64 -1.39 -24.96
N GLY A 509 -30.95 -1.94 -25.97
CA GLY A 509 -31.41 -3.10 -26.72
C GLY A 509 -31.60 -4.30 -25.80
N ILE A 510 -30.58 -4.65 -25.03
CA ILE A 510 -30.62 -5.79 -24.10
C ILE A 510 -31.73 -5.63 -23.06
N ALA A 511 -31.90 -4.43 -22.48
CA ALA A 511 -32.96 -4.16 -21.53
C ALA A 511 -34.36 -4.34 -22.14
N ARG A 512 -34.56 -3.93 -23.40
CA ARG A 512 -35.84 -4.16 -24.12
C ARG A 512 -36.07 -5.64 -24.36
N ASP A 513 -35.07 -6.35 -24.89
CA ASP A 513 -35.17 -7.77 -25.23
C ASP A 513 -35.51 -8.63 -24.01
N ASN A 514 -35.03 -8.28 -22.82
CA ASN A 514 -35.35 -9.00 -21.59
C ASN A 514 -36.74 -8.65 -21.00
N ASN A 515 -37.40 -7.58 -21.48
CA ASN A 515 -38.77 -7.23 -21.08
C ASN A 515 -39.84 -7.87 -21.97
N GLU A 516 -39.48 -8.30 -23.19
CA GLU A 516 -40.36 -9.03 -24.13
C GLU A 516 -40.46 -10.51 -23.78
#